data_AF-A0A2U8VS96-F1
#
_entry.id   AF-A0A2U8VS96-F1
#
_cell.length_a   1.000
_cell.length_b   1.000
_cell.length_c   1.000
_cell.angle_alpha   90.00
_cell.angle_beta   90.00
_cell.angle_gamma   90.00
#
_symmetry.space_group_name_H-M   'P 1'
#
loop_
_entity.id
_entity.type
_entity.pdbx_description
1 polymer ?
#
loop_
_entity_poly.entity_id
_entity_poly.type
_entity_poly.pdbx_seq_one_letter_code
_entity_poly.pdbx_strand_id
1 'polypeptide(L)'
;MIAKPDAPDLARSDLLQRPPQGRVVGTTTRPLIVTPTFVSRTDATPDDERPRDAGSGVGPAGREVTHPDRHPSALALEPDPNRAFEHWDEYWRKVHGPKFAYAEPGTSNDRVLRYDQVHRIASGPSSASRPPYRAMVEADGKLVHDPAARVPAYRRPSWDGFAYIAYGAEEDIEAVLGQEQYAERIIADERTAFRMVTREIAREYILIPSARHRDPVSLVKIHRRRPDLSRGEFQARWLSEHGDLVVGQPATTEFVRRYAQLHPFGSTQDDPEGSKIDGISVLSFASLNDVEDYLVTADYAAIEAAEAELADPDVSEFWTAVNYSVINRLVPERATER
;
A
#
# COMPACT_ATOMS: atom_id res chain seq x y z
N MET A 1 15.86 -40.31 -18.69
CA MET A 1 14.70 -39.66 -18.06
C MET A 1 15.14 -39.16 -16.70
N ILE A 2 15.42 -37.86 -16.58
CA ILE A 2 15.77 -37.25 -15.31
C ILE A 2 14.44 -37.02 -14.58
N ALA A 3 14.25 -37.68 -13.45
CA ALA A 3 13.09 -37.47 -12.59
C ALA A 3 12.99 -35.98 -12.26
N LYS A 4 11.83 -35.37 -12.51
CA LYS A 4 11.54 -34.04 -11.96
C LYS A 4 11.68 -34.17 -10.45
N PRO A 5 12.46 -33.32 -9.77
CA PRO A 5 12.50 -33.34 -8.32
C PRO A 5 11.08 -33.10 -7.81
N ASP A 6 10.63 -33.92 -6.87
CA ASP A 6 9.38 -33.74 -6.14
C ASP A 6 9.35 -32.29 -5.65
N ALA A 7 8.44 -31.49 -6.20
CA ALA A 7 8.27 -30.11 -5.78
C ALA A 7 7.96 -30.12 -4.26
N PRO A 8 8.46 -29.13 -3.49
CA PRO A 8 8.06 -28.99 -2.09
C PRO A 8 6.53 -28.99 -1.99
N ASP A 9 5.98 -29.54 -0.90
CA ASP A 9 4.54 -29.56 -0.67
C ASP A 9 3.98 -28.13 -0.72
N LEU A 10 3.36 -27.78 -1.85
CA LEU A 10 2.73 -26.48 -2.08
C LEU A 10 1.29 -26.46 -1.57
N ALA A 11 0.81 -27.54 -0.92
CA ALA A 11 -0.53 -27.55 -0.36
C ALA A 11 -0.69 -26.34 0.57
N ARG A 12 -1.74 -25.54 0.31
CA ARG A 12 -2.09 -24.32 1.06
C ARG A 12 -1.16 -23.11 0.84
N SER A 13 -0.21 -23.18 -0.10
CA SER A 13 0.64 -22.03 -0.44
C SER A 13 -0.09 -20.96 -1.26
N ASP A 14 0.15 -19.69 -0.94
CA ASP A 14 -0.30 -18.53 -1.73
C ASP A 14 0.26 -18.54 -3.17
N LEU A 15 1.38 -19.23 -3.41
CA LEU A 15 1.94 -19.40 -4.74
C LEU A 15 0.95 -20.02 -5.72
N LEU A 16 0.02 -20.85 -5.24
CA LEU A 16 -1.04 -21.44 -6.07
C LEU A 16 -2.08 -20.42 -6.56
N GLN A 17 -2.05 -19.18 -6.07
CA GLN A 17 -3.01 -18.12 -6.41
C GLN A 17 -2.48 -17.11 -7.44
N ARG A 18 -1.32 -17.37 -8.03
CA ARG A 18 -0.69 -16.50 -9.03
C ARG A 18 0.13 -17.30 -10.04
N PRO A 19 0.38 -16.79 -11.26
CA PRO A 19 1.27 -17.44 -12.21
C PRO A 19 2.65 -17.79 -11.62
N PRO A 20 3.38 -18.75 -12.20
CA PRO A 20 2.91 -19.72 -13.20
C PRO A 20 2.04 -20.85 -12.62
N GLN A 21 1.83 -20.93 -11.30
CA GLN A 21 1.12 -22.05 -10.67
C GLN A 21 -0.40 -21.90 -10.70
N GLY A 22 -0.91 -20.69 -10.44
CA GLY A 22 -2.33 -20.41 -10.31
C GLY A 22 -3.08 -20.19 -11.62
N ARG A 23 -4.41 -20.35 -11.55
CA ARG A 23 -5.31 -20.08 -12.68
C ARG A 23 -5.32 -18.57 -13.00
N VAL A 24 -5.29 -18.27 -14.29
CA VAL A 24 -5.54 -16.93 -14.83
C VAL A 24 -6.94 -16.85 -15.44
N VAL A 25 -7.54 -15.68 -15.40
CA VAL A 25 -8.82 -15.33 -16.04
C VAL A 25 -8.61 -14.13 -16.97
N GLY A 26 -9.59 -13.90 -17.86
CA GLY A 26 -9.55 -12.78 -18.78
C GLY A 26 -9.54 -11.43 -18.06
N THR A 27 -8.76 -10.50 -18.61
CA THR A 27 -8.67 -9.11 -18.16
C THR A 27 -9.78 -8.23 -18.76
N THR A 28 -9.90 -6.98 -18.30
CA THR A 28 -10.90 -6.00 -18.74
C THR A 28 -10.26 -4.63 -18.96
N THR A 29 -10.86 -3.80 -19.82
CA THR A 29 -10.56 -2.36 -19.96
C THR A 29 -11.51 -1.49 -19.12
N ARG A 30 -12.53 -2.09 -18.49
CA ARG A 30 -13.38 -1.38 -17.53
C ARG A 30 -12.66 -1.23 -16.18
N PRO A 31 -12.93 -0.16 -15.42
CA PRO A 31 -12.39 -0.02 -14.07
C PRO A 31 -12.76 -1.22 -13.19
N LEU A 32 -11.79 -1.75 -12.45
CA LEU A 32 -12.06 -2.75 -11.41
C LEU A 32 -12.54 -2.05 -10.15
N ILE A 33 -13.29 -2.80 -9.32
CA ILE A 33 -13.58 -2.37 -7.97
C ILE A 33 -12.48 -2.89 -7.06
N VAL A 34 -11.93 -2.01 -6.24
CA VAL A 34 -10.79 -2.32 -5.38
C VAL A 34 -11.05 -1.86 -3.96
N THR A 35 -10.52 -2.59 -2.98
CA THR A 35 -10.45 -2.13 -1.59
C THR A 35 -9.03 -1.66 -1.30
N PRO A 36 -8.77 -0.34 -1.37
CA PRO A 36 -7.52 0.23 -0.93
C PRO A 36 -7.46 0.32 0.60
N THR A 37 -6.79 -0.65 1.22
CA THR A 37 -6.71 -0.79 2.68
C THR A 37 -5.34 -0.32 3.17
N PHE A 38 -5.24 0.92 3.67
CA PHE A 38 -4.03 1.37 4.35
C PHE A 38 -3.94 0.78 5.74
N VAL A 39 -2.73 0.37 6.12
CA VAL A 39 -2.48 -0.27 7.40
C VAL A 39 -1.34 0.41 8.13
N SER A 40 -1.49 0.55 9.44
CA SER A 40 -0.40 0.89 10.34
C SER A 40 -0.11 -0.29 11.25
N ARG A 41 1.18 -0.53 11.52
CA ARG A 41 1.59 -1.64 12.37
C ARG A 41 1.13 -1.43 13.81
N THR A 42 0.80 -2.53 14.49
CA THR A 42 0.76 -2.53 15.95
C THR A 42 2.13 -2.13 16.49
N ASP A 43 2.21 -1.02 17.21
CA ASP A 43 3.40 -0.56 17.90
C ASP A 43 3.04 0.20 19.19
N ALA A 44 4.06 0.57 19.95
CA ALA A 44 3.95 1.28 21.23
C ALA A 44 3.89 2.81 21.07
N THR A 45 3.51 3.32 19.90
CA THR A 45 3.35 4.78 19.72
C THR A 45 2.13 5.26 20.53
N PRO A 46 2.21 6.42 21.22
CA PRO A 46 1.07 7.01 21.91
C PRO A 46 -0.16 7.27 21.01
N ASP A 47 -1.36 7.19 21.60
CA ASP A 47 -2.64 7.36 20.88
C ASP A 47 -2.86 8.79 20.34
N ASP A 48 -2.23 9.80 20.96
CA ASP A 48 -2.24 11.20 20.50
C ASP A 48 -1.24 11.47 19.36
N GLU A 49 -0.25 10.59 19.18
CA GLU A 49 0.69 10.66 18.06
C GLU A 49 0.25 9.85 16.85
N ARG A 50 -0.36 8.67 17.07
CA ARG A 50 -0.90 7.81 16.00
C ARG A 50 -2.28 7.28 16.37
N PRO A 51 -3.28 7.45 15.49
CA PRO A 51 -4.59 6.85 15.71
C PRO A 51 -4.53 5.33 15.88
N ARG A 52 -5.53 4.78 16.56
CA ARG A 52 -5.68 3.34 16.83
C ARG A 52 -7.14 2.95 16.76
N ASP A 53 -7.43 1.85 16.09
CA ASP A 53 -8.76 1.29 16.03
C ASP A 53 -9.14 0.66 17.37
N ALA A 54 -10.40 0.77 17.75
CA ALA A 54 -10.92 0.13 18.94
C ALA A 54 -10.74 -1.40 18.87
N GLY A 55 -10.17 -2.01 19.91
CA GLY A 55 -9.87 -3.43 19.96
C GLY A 55 -8.59 -3.86 19.25
N SER A 56 -7.83 -2.94 18.64
CA SER A 56 -6.54 -3.23 17.99
C SER A 56 -5.35 -3.08 18.94
N GLY A 57 -4.26 -3.81 18.65
CA GLY A 57 -3.10 -3.90 19.52
C GLY A 57 -3.41 -4.78 20.74
N VAL A 58 -3.74 -6.05 20.49
CA VAL A 58 -4.10 -7.01 21.53
C VAL A 58 -2.90 -7.69 22.17
N GLY A 59 -3.07 -8.17 23.40
CA GLY A 59 -2.12 -9.05 24.09
C GLY A 59 -2.40 -10.54 23.84
N PRO A 60 -1.60 -11.46 24.39
CA PRO A 60 -1.68 -12.90 24.11
C PRO A 60 -3.04 -13.55 24.41
N ALA A 61 -3.85 -12.92 25.26
CA ALA A 61 -5.21 -13.35 25.57
C ALA A 61 -6.27 -12.81 24.59
N GLY A 62 -5.87 -12.13 23.51
CA GLY A 62 -6.77 -11.51 22.52
C GLY A 62 -7.51 -10.26 23.02
N ARG A 63 -7.08 -9.68 24.14
CA ARG A 63 -7.65 -8.46 24.73
C ARG A 63 -6.82 -7.25 24.35
N GLU A 64 -7.47 -6.13 24.06
CA GLU A 64 -6.80 -4.85 23.79
C GLU A 64 -5.84 -4.48 24.92
N VAL A 65 -4.62 -4.06 24.55
CA VAL A 65 -3.66 -3.49 25.49
C VAL A 65 -3.95 -2.01 25.67
N THR A 66 -4.25 -1.60 26.89
CA THR A 66 -4.40 -0.17 27.24
C THR A 66 -3.02 0.48 27.40
N HIS A 67 -2.82 1.66 26.81
CA HIS A 67 -1.55 2.41 26.86
C HIS A 67 -0.32 1.57 26.46
N PRO A 68 -0.26 1.09 25.20
CA PRO A 68 0.86 0.28 24.71
C PRO A 68 2.21 1.03 24.77
N ASP A 69 2.21 2.36 24.81
CA ASP A 69 3.38 3.22 25.04
C ASP A 69 4.01 3.00 26.43
N ARG A 70 3.21 2.64 27.43
CA ARG A 70 3.67 2.36 28.80
C ARG A 70 3.86 0.87 29.06
N HIS A 71 3.19 0.03 28.28
CA HIS A 71 3.17 -1.42 28.44
C HIS A 71 3.47 -2.14 27.12
N PRO A 72 4.59 -1.82 26.42
CA PRO A 72 4.91 -2.42 25.13
C PRO A 72 5.03 -3.95 25.24
N SER A 73 5.51 -4.44 26.38
CA SER A 73 5.66 -5.87 26.67
C SER A 73 4.33 -6.65 26.72
N ALA A 74 3.19 -5.98 26.74
CA ALA A 74 1.88 -6.62 26.75
C ALA A 74 1.35 -6.91 25.34
N LEU A 75 1.94 -6.33 24.28
CA LEU A 75 1.54 -6.56 22.90
C LEU A 75 1.86 -7.99 22.47
N ALA A 76 0.92 -8.65 21.79
CA ALA A 76 1.08 -10.03 21.33
C ALA A 76 2.05 -10.18 20.16
N LEU A 77 2.03 -9.22 19.22
CA LEU A 77 2.81 -9.31 17.98
C LEU A 77 4.30 -9.21 18.28
N GLU A 78 4.75 -8.06 18.78
CA GLU A 78 6.15 -7.83 19.10
C GLU A 78 6.28 -6.88 20.30
N PRO A 79 6.71 -7.40 21.47
CA PRO A 79 6.90 -6.59 22.67
C PRO A 79 8.17 -5.73 22.68
N ASP A 80 9.18 -6.02 21.84
CA ASP A 80 10.42 -5.24 21.72
C ASP A 80 10.27 -4.14 20.65
N PRO A 81 10.25 -2.85 21.03
CA PRO A 81 10.14 -1.75 20.06
C PRO A 81 11.24 -1.73 19.00
N ASN A 82 12.41 -2.32 19.29
CA ASN A 82 13.53 -2.39 18.33
C ASN A 82 13.33 -3.45 17.24
N ARG A 83 12.32 -4.32 17.38
CA ARG A 83 11.99 -5.40 16.43
C ARG A 83 10.60 -5.24 15.82
N ALA A 84 9.80 -4.34 16.38
CA ALA A 84 8.38 -4.22 16.06
C ALA A 84 8.11 -4.01 14.57
N PHE A 85 8.99 -3.29 13.86
CA PHE A 85 8.80 -3.09 12.43
C PHE A 85 9.12 -4.33 11.61
N GLU A 86 10.26 -4.97 11.87
CA GLU A 86 10.69 -6.17 11.14
C GLU A 86 9.73 -7.33 11.38
N HIS A 87 9.33 -7.55 12.64
CA HIS A 87 8.41 -8.63 12.96
C HIS A 87 7.02 -8.38 12.36
N TRP A 88 6.52 -7.13 12.40
CA TRP A 88 5.27 -6.80 11.71
C TRP A 88 5.35 -7.05 10.21
N ASP A 89 6.43 -6.62 9.56
CA ASP A 89 6.63 -6.80 8.12
C ASP A 89 6.61 -8.28 7.74
N GLU A 90 7.37 -9.11 8.47
CA GLU A 90 7.39 -10.55 8.28
C GLU A 90 6.04 -11.19 8.56
N TYR A 91 5.38 -10.81 9.66
CA TYR A 91 4.09 -11.36 10.04
C TYR A 91 3.03 -11.05 8.99
N TRP A 92 2.97 -9.79 8.53
CA TRP A 92 2.02 -9.38 7.52
C TRP A 92 2.23 -10.16 6.21
N ARG A 93 3.47 -10.29 5.74
CA ARG A 93 3.76 -10.99 4.49
C ARG A 93 3.59 -12.51 4.60
N LYS A 94 4.12 -13.12 5.66
CA LYS A 94 4.34 -14.57 5.76
C LYS A 94 3.24 -15.29 6.51
N VAL A 95 2.44 -14.60 7.34
CA VAL A 95 1.40 -15.21 8.18
C VAL A 95 0.02 -14.66 7.84
N HIS A 96 -0.17 -13.34 7.87
CA HIS A 96 -1.46 -12.71 7.64
C HIS A 96 -1.88 -12.77 6.16
N GLY A 97 -1.02 -12.33 5.25
CA GLY A 97 -1.27 -12.28 3.81
C GLY A 97 -1.79 -13.59 3.20
N PRO A 98 -1.12 -14.73 3.47
CA PRO A 98 -1.57 -16.03 2.97
C PRO A 98 -2.99 -16.43 3.38
N LYS A 99 -3.56 -15.86 4.46
CA LYS A 99 -4.92 -16.16 4.90
C LYS A 99 -5.98 -15.73 3.86
N PHE A 100 -5.74 -14.64 3.12
CA PHE A 100 -6.62 -14.21 2.03
C PHE A 100 -6.55 -15.16 0.82
N ALA A 101 -5.39 -15.79 0.60
CA ALA A 101 -5.16 -16.77 -0.47
C ALA A 101 -5.67 -18.17 -0.11
N TYR A 102 -5.87 -18.46 1.18
CA TYR A 102 -6.34 -19.74 1.66
C TYR A 102 -7.87 -19.79 1.67
N ALA A 103 -8.45 -20.71 0.88
CA ALA A 103 -9.88 -20.98 0.89
C ALA A 103 -10.19 -22.12 1.85
N GLU A 104 -10.93 -21.84 2.92
CA GLU A 104 -11.49 -22.87 3.79
C GLU A 104 -12.61 -23.64 3.09
N PRO A 105 -12.91 -24.88 3.52
CA PRO A 105 -14.05 -25.62 3.01
C PRO A 105 -15.35 -24.79 3.06
N GLY A 106 -16.00 -24.61 1.91
CA GLY A 106 -17.25 -23.83 1.81
C GLY A 106 -17.07 -22.33 1.56
N THR A 107 -15.84 -21.83 1.46
CA THR A 107 -15.57 -20.41 1.14
C THR A 107 -15.38 -20.17 -0.36
N SER A 108 -15.57 -18.92 -0.78
CA SER A 108 -15.53 -18.48 -2.18
C SER A 108 -14.51 -17.35 -2.37
N ASN A 109 -13.23 -17.66 -2.15
CA ASN A 109 -12.14 -16.69 -2.32
C ASN A 109 -11.73 -16.49 -3.79
N ASP A 110 -12.35 -17.21 -4.73
CA ASP A 110 -12.16 -17.09 -6.17
C ASP A 110 -12.56 -15.72 -6.74
N ARG A 111 -13.38 -14.97 -5.99
CA ARG A 111 -13.82 -13.60 -6.33
C ARG A 111 -12.73 -12.53 -6.17
N VAL A 112 -11.69 -12.80 -5.37
CA VAL A 112 -10.53 -11.90 -5.24
C VAL A 112 -9.64 -12.03 -6.48
N LEU A 113 -9.74 -11.10 -7.43
CA LEU A 113 -9.03 -11.20 -8.70
C LEU A 113 -7.55 -10.86 -8.56
N ARG A 114 -7.22 -9.93 -7.67
CA ARG A 114 -5.85 -9.53 -7.33
C ARG A 114 -5.76 -9.19 -5.86
N TYR A 115 -4.63 -9.51 -5.22
CA TYR A 115 -4.26 -9.02 -3.91
C TYR A 115 -2.77 -8.77 -3.90
N ASP A 116 -2.39 -7.50 -3.79
CA ASP A 116 -1.02 -7.09 -3.58
C ASP A 116 -0.87 -6.55 -2.15
N GLN A 117 0.18 -6.99 -1.46
CA GLN A 117 0.64 -6.34 -0.22
C GLN A 117 1.76 -5.36 -0.58
N VAL A 118 1.58 -4.11 -0.20
CA VAL A 118 2.50 -3.02 -0.52
C VAL A 118 3.11 -2.53 0.79
N HIS A 119 4.32 -2.97 1.08
CA HIS A 119 5.02 -2.79 2.36
C HIS A 119 5.94 -1.58 2.30
N ARG A 120 5.76 -0.58 3.17
CA ARG A 120 6.59 0.63 3.17
C ARG A 120 8.06 0.30 3.39
N ILE A 121 8.94 0.87 2.58
CA ILE A 121 10.39 0.81 2.78
C ILE A 121 10.82 2.02 3.58
N ALA A 122 11.36 1.81 4.79
CA ALA A 122 11.75 2.89 5.69
C ALA A 122 12.86 3.80 5.10
N SER A 123 13.77 3.24 4.31
CA SER A 123 14.88 3.96 3.68
C SER A 123 14.53 4.59 2.34
N GLY A 124 13.35 4.30 1.79
CA GLY A 124 12.98 4.80 0.47
C GLY A 124 12.38 6.21 0.52
N PRO A 125 12.28 6.89 -0.63
CA PRO A 125 11.70 8.22 -0.71
C PRO A 125 10.32 8.33 -0.05
N SER A 126 10.09 9.43 0.65
CA SER A 126 8.78 9.79 1.19
C SER A 126 8.59 11.30 1.20
N SER A 127 7.34 11.76 1.29
CA SER A 127 7.01 13.19 1.41
C SER A 127 7.78 13.90 2.55
N ALA A 128 8.12 13.18 3.62
CA ALA A 128 8.87 13.71 4.76
C ALA A 128 10.40 13.75 4.55
N SER A 129 10.94 12.94 3.64
CA SER A 129 12.37 12.88 3.32
C SER A 129 12.54 12.50 1.85
N ARG A 130 12.74 13.52 1.01
CA ARG A 130 12.74 13.41 -0.45
C ARG A 130 14.16 13.52 -1.00
N PRO A 131 14.48 12.86 -2.13
CA PRO A 131 15.72 13.13 -2.86
C PRO A 131 15.74 14.57 -3.41
N PRO A 132 16.91 15.13 -3.73
CA PRO A 132 18.22 14.49 -3.65
C PRO A 132 18.78 14.45 -2.22
N TYR A 133 19.35 13.31 -1.84
CA TYR A 133 20.07 13.19 -0.57
C TYR A 133 21.47 13.80 -0.68
N ARG A 134 21.91 14.49 0.39
CA ARG A 134 23.17 15.23 0.39
C ARG A 134 24.06 14.77 1.55
N ALA A 135 25.36 14.70 1.30
CA ALA A 135 26.32 14.53 2.37
C ALA A 135 26.27 15.72 3.35
N MET A 136 26.29 15.44 4.65
CA MET A 136 26.41 16.48 5.67
C MET A 136 27.86 16.99 5.67
N VAL A 137 28.06 18.19 5.14
CA VAL A 137 29.38 18.83 5.02
C VAL A 137 29.43 20.16 5.77
N GLU A 138 30.61 20.50 6.25
CA GLU A 138 30.94 21.83 6.80
C GLU A 138 31.25 22.82 5.67
N ALA A 139 31.45 24.10 6.03
CA ALA A 139 31.75 25.16 5.07
C ALA A 139 33.03 24.93 4.25
N ASP A 140 33.97 24.13 4.76
CA ASP A 140 35.20 23.76 4.03
C ASP A 140 35.02 22.58 3.06
N GLY A 141 33.78 22.07 2.91
CA GLY A 141 33.42 20.98 2.02
C GLY A 141 33.75 19.58 2.55
N LYS A 142 34.23 19.46 3.79
CA LYS A 142 34.48 18.15 4.42
C LYS A 142 33.25 17.67 5.18
N LEU A 143 33.18 16.36 5.41
CA LEU A 143 32.15 15.76 6.26
C LEU A 143 32.17 16.37 7.67
N VAL A 144 30.98 16.51 8.25
CA VAL A 144 30.83 16.95 9.65
C VAL A 144 31.64 16.08 10.59
N HIS A 145 32.33 16.71 11.54
CA HIS A 145 33.20 16.03 12.49
C HIS A 145 32.44 15.50 13.72
N ASP A 146 31.20 15.93 13.91
CA ASP A 146 30.30 15.64 15.02
C ASP A 146 28.96 15.01 14.56
N PRO A 147 28.97 13.92 13.76
CA PRO A 147 27.75 13.37 13.17
C PRO A 147 26.70 12.97 14.22
N ALA A 148 27.12 12.55 15.42
CA ALA A 148 26.21 12.21 16.52
C ALA A 148 25.36 13.39 17.00
N ALA A 149 25.85 14.63 16.88
CA ALA A 149 25.10 15.84 17.25
C ALA A 149 24.19 16.35 16.13
N ARG A 150 24.27 15.76 14.94
CA ARG A 150 23.61 16.24 13.71
C ARG A 150 22.64 15.23 13.09
N VAL A 151 22.27 14.19 13.83
CA VAL A 151 21.29 13.20 13.38
C VAL A 151 19.94 13.90 13.18
N PRO A 152 19.38 13.93 11.94
CA PRO A 152 18.08 14.56 11.71
C PRO A 152 16.97 13.83 12.46
N ALA A 153 15.95 14.58 12.89
CA ALA A 153 14.76 13.98 13.46
C ALA A 153 14.06 13.09 12.41
N TYR A 154 13.75 11.85 12.79
CA TYR A 154 13.02 10.93 11.93
C TYR A 154 11.55 11.35 11.84
N ARG A 155 11.04 11.42 10.61
CA ARG A 155 9.62 11.64 10.32
C ARG A 155 9.10 10.44 9.54
N ARG A 156 8.11 9.75 10.09
CA ARG A 156 7.47 8.60 9.46
C ARG A 156 6.19 9.03 8.73
N PRO A 157 5.87 8.41 7.58
CA PRO A 157 4.53 8.48 7.00
C PRO A 157 3.47 7.93 7.96
N SER A 158 2.21 8.31 7.73
CA SER A 158 1.08 7.89 8.59
C SER A 158 0.87 6.38 8.55
N TRP A 159 1.10 5.78 7.38
CA TRP A 159 0.84 4.38 7.08
C TRP A 159 2.13 3.58 6.91
N ASP A 160 2.11 2.33 7.37
CA ASP A 160 3.24 1.40 7.24
C ASP A 160 3.07 0.46 6.03
N GLY A 161 1.87 0.41 5.45
CA GLY A 161 1.61 -0.35 4.25
C GLY A 161 0.23 -0.12 3.67
N PHE A 162 -0.03 -0.83 2.57
CA PHE A 162 -1.24 -0.76 1.77
C PHE A 162 -1.59 -2.15 1.22
N ALA A 163 -2.73 -2.71 1.61
CA ALA A 163 -3.31 -3.89 0.97
C ALA A 163 -4.19 -3.44 -0.20
N TYR A 164 -3.89 -4.00 -1.38
CA TYR A 164 -4.54 -3.63 -2.62
C TYR A 164 -5.26 -4.83 -3.21
N ILE A 165 -6.57 -4.91 -2.93
CA ILE A 165 -7.38 -6.07 -3.32
C ILE A 165 -8.35 -5.65 -4.42
N ALA A 166 -8.39 -6.42 -5.52
CA ALA A 166 -9.26 -6.15 -6.67
C ALA A 166 -10.31 -7.23 -6.86
N TYR A 167 -11.50 -6.79 -7.26
CA TYR A 167 -12.70 -7.57 -7.46
C TYR A 167 -13.32 -7.27 -8.82
N GLY A 168 -14.17 -8.16 -9.32
CA GLY A 168 -14.89 -7.96 -10.58
C GLY A 168 -16.03 -6.96 -10.46
N ALA A 169 -16.70 -6.95 -9.31
CA ALA A 169 -17.82 -6.09 -9.00
C ALA A 169 -17.87 -5.74 -7.49
N GLU A 170 -18.74 -4.82 -7.10
CA GLU A 170 -18.89 -4.40 -5.70
C GLU A 170 -19.51 -5.50 -4.84
N GLU A 171 -20.46 -6.26 -5.38
CA GLU A 171 -21.11 -7.38 -4.69
C GLU A 171 -20.13 -8.51 -4.34
N ASP A 172 -19.03 -8.61 -5.07
CA ASP A 172 -17.96 -9.56 -4.77
C ASP A 172 -17.22 -9.19 -3.47
N ILE A 173 -17.16 -7.91 -3.08
CA ILE A 173 -16.58 -7.47 -1.82
C ILE A 173 -17.43 -8.02 -0.67
N GLU A 174 -18.73 -7.77 -0.67
CA GLU A 174 -19.65 -8.24 0.37
C GLU A 174 -19.61 -9.77 0.46
N ALA A 175 -19.63 -10.44 -0.69
CA ALA A 175 -19.63 -11.90 -0.73
C ALA A 175 -18.32 -12.52 -0.25
N VAL A 176 -17.20 -11.79 -0.29
CA VAL A 176 -15.92 -12.22 0.27
C VAL A 176 -15.83 -11.87 1.75
N LEU A 177 -16.07 -10.61 2.13
CA LEU A 177 -15.89 -10.11 3.49
C LEU A 177 -16.97 -10.60 4.47
N GLY A 178 -18.16 -10.95 3.98
CA GLY A 178 -19.26 -11.49 4.79
C GLY A 178 -19.10 -12.95 5.22
N GLN A 179 -18.04 -13.64 4.78
CA GLN A 179 -17.79 -15.03 5.15
C GLN A 179 -17.28 -15.15 6.60
N GLU A 180 -17.65 -16.22 7.30
CA GLU A 180 -17.21 -16.50 8.69
C GLU A 180 -15.68 -16.52 8.82
N GLN A 181 -14.98 -17.07 7.83
CA GLN A 181 -13.50 -17.04 7.76
C GLN A 181 -12.95 -15.61 7.91
N TYR A 182 -13.58 -14.62 7.26
CA TYR A 182 -13.14 -13.24 7.34
C TYR A 182 -13.45 -12.64 8.71
N ALA A 183 -14.70 -12.76 9.16
CA ALA A 183 -15.17 -12.18 10.40
C ALA A 183 -14.42 -12.71 11.64
N GLU A 184 -14.20 -14.02 11.71
CA GLU A 184 -13.65 -14.64 12.92
C GLU A 184 -12.13 -14.76 12.91
N ARG A 185 -11.50 -14.90 11.73
CA ARG A 185 -10.08 -15.29 11.64
C ARG A 185 -9.20 -14.23 11.00
N ILE A 186 -9.72 -13.49 10.02
CA ILE A 186 -8.96 -12.40 9.40
C ILE A 186 -9.04 -11.15 10.26
N ILE A 187 -10.24 -10.72 10.68
CA ILE A 187 -10.38 -9.52 11.53
C ILE A 187 -9.73 -9.70 12.91
N ALA A 188 -9.84 -10.89 13.51
CA ALA A 188 -9.16 -11.18 14.76
C ALA A 188 -7.63 -11.08 14.64
N ASP A 189 -7.09 -11.48 13.49
CA ASP A 189 -5.67 -11.38 13.18
C ASP A 189 -5.23 -9.95 12.87
N GLU A 190 -6.06 -9.19 12.14
CA GLU A 190 -5.83 -7.77 11.87
C GLU A 190 -5.70 -6.97 13.18
N ARG A 191 -6.53 -7.26 14.20
CA ARG A 191 -6.40 -6.64 15.54
C ARG A 191 -5.08 -6.94 16.25
N THR A 192 -4.40 -8.02 15.85
CA THR A 192 -3.07 -8.37 16.35
C THR A 192 -1.99 -7.63 15.56
N ALA A 193 -2.07 -7.69 14.24
CA ALA A 193 -1.03 -7.17 13.34
C ALA A 193 -1.09 -5.65 13.16
N PHE A 194 -2.28 -5.06 13.11
CA PHE A 194 -2.49 -3.67 12.75
C PHE A 194 -3.04 -2.86 13.91
N ARG A 195 -2.49 -1.66 14.06
CA ARG A 195 -3.00 -0.63 14.97
C ARG A 195 -4.24 0.04 14.38
N MET A 196 -4.22 0.27 13.07
CA MET A 196 -5.32 0.89 12.33
C MET A 196 -5.36 0.38 10.89
N VAL A 197 -6.58 0.23 10.38
CA VAL A 197 -6.87 -0.27 9.03
C VAL A 197 -7.96 0.59 8.38
N THR A 198 -7.69 1.18 7.21
CA THR A 198 -8.74 1.83 6.39
C THR A 198 -9.46 0.82 5.51
N ARG A 199 -10.71 1.09 5.12
CA ARG A 199 -11.59 0.16 4.41
C ARG A 199 -12.39 0.80 3.27
N GLU A 200 -11.76 1.78 2.63
CA GLU A 200 -12.32 2.45 1.47
C GLU A 200 -12.61 1.45 0.32
N ILE A 201 -13.57 1.80 -0.51
CA ILE A 201 -13.89 1.16 -1.79
C ILE A 201 -13.60 2.18 -2.89
N ALA A 202 -12.85 1.77 -3.89
CA ALA A 202 -12.43 2.65 -4.98
C ALA A 202 -12.62 2.00 -6.36
N ARG A 203 -12.71 2.84 -7.38
CA ARG A 203 -12.53 2.43 -8.78
C ARG A 203 -11.05 2.51 -9.15
N GLU A 204 -10.52 1.47 -9.77
CA GLU A 204 -9.16 1.46 -10.30
C GLU A 204 -9.16 1.87 -11.78
N TYR A 205 -8.39 2.92 -12.09
CA TYR A 205 -8.06 3.31 -13.44
C TYR A 205 -6.58 3.06 -13.70
N ILE A 206 -6.27 2.10 -14.57
CA ILE A 206 -4.91 1.80 -15.01
C ILE A 206 -4.59 2.69 -16.20
N LEU A 207 -3.64 3.60 -16.04
CA LEU A 207 -3.21 4.52 -17.08
C LEU A 207 -1.97 3.98 -17.82
N ILE A 208 -1.06 3.36 -17.08
CA ILE A 208 0.09 2.62 -17.65
C ILE A 208 -0.01 1.17 -17.14
N PRO A 209 -0.30 0.20 -18.01
CA PRO A 209 -0.41 -1.21 -17.62
C PRO A 209 0.97 -1.84 -17.40
N SER A 210 1.09 -2.63 -16.33
CA SER A 210 2.23 -3.49 -16.09
C SER A 210 2.27 -4.64 -17.08
N ALA A 211 3.44 -4.88 -17.65
CA ALA A 211 3.66 -6.02 -18.53
C ALA A 211 3.49 -7.38 -17.82
N ARG A 212 3.69 -7.44 -16.49
CA ARG A 212 3.73 -8.71 -15.73
C ARG A 212 3.00 -8.68 -14.39
N HIS A 213 2.54 -7.53 -13.92
CA HIS A 213 2.04 -7.32 -12.55
C HIS A 213 3.00 -7.88 -11.49
N ARG A 214 4.30 -7.58 -11.65
CA ARG A 214 5.38 -8.00 -10.75
C ARG A 214 6.41 -6.91 -10.56
N ASP A 215 5.98 -5.67 -10.70
CA ASP A 215 6.87 -4.54 -10.52
C ASP A 215 7.24 -4.46 -9.04
N PRO A 216 8.55 -4.50 -8.70
CA PRO A 216 9.00 -4.76 -7.34
C PRO A 216 8.79 -3.59 -6.39
N VAL A 217 8.83 -2.35 -6.90
CA VAL A 217 8.77 -1.13 -6.10
C VAL A 217 7.57 -0.30 -6.51
N SER A 218 6.85 0.25 -5.54
CA SER A 218 5.81 1.26 -5.78
C SER A 218 6.13 2.57 -5.07
N LEU A 219 5.78 3.69 -5.70
CA LEU A 219 5.54 4.98 -5.06
C LEU A 219 4.02 5.09 -4.86
N VAL A 220 3.58 5.08 -3.60
CA VAL A 220 2.17 5.27 -3.23
C VAL A 220 1.97 6.71 -2.82
N LYS A 221 1.04 7.42 -3.45
CA LYS A 221 0.66 8.79 -3.08
C LYS A 221 -0.79 8.81 -2.61
N ILE A 222 -1.03 9.43 -1.47
CA ILE A 222 -2.35 9.65 -0.87
C ILE A 222 -2.69 11.12 -1.08
N HIS A 223 -3.76 11.36 -1.82
CA HIS A 223 -4.21 12.70 -2.17
C HIS A 223 -5.36 13.12 -1.27
N ARG A 224 -5.20 14.27 -0.63
CA ARG A 224 -6.29 14.99 0.01
C ARG A 224 -6.59 16.21 -0.86
N ARG A 225 -7.79 16.27 -1.42
CA ARG A 225 -8.15 17.32 -2.38
C ARG A 225 -8.09 18.70 -1.71
N ARG A 226 -7.90 19.75 -2.51
CA ARG A 226 -8.06 21.13 -2.04
C ARG A 226 -9.48 21.37 -1.49
N PRO A 227 -9.65 22.17 -0.42
CA PRO A 227 -10.95 22.32 0.26
C PRO A 227 -12.02 23.01 -0.58
N ASP A 228 -11.64 23.77 -1.61
CA ASP A 228 -12.52 24.44 -2.57
C ASP A 228 -13.02 23.53 -3.69
N LEU A 229 -12.44 22.33 -3.86
CA LEU A 229 -12.90 21.34 -4.82
C LEU A 229 -13.83 20.32 -4.16
N SER A 230 -14.92 19.97 -4.83
CA SER A 230 -15.65 18.75 -4.48
C SER A 230 -14.84 17.51 -4.84
N ARG A 231 -15.12 16.36 -4.20
CA ARG A 231 -14.46 15.09 -4.54
C ARG A 231 -14.67 14.71 -6.00
N GLY A 232 -15.88 14.92 -6.54
CA GLY A 232 -16.18 14.60 -7.93
C GLY A 232 -15.39 15.45 -8.93
N GLU A 233 -15.29 16.76 -8.68
CA GLU A 233 -14.48 17.67 -9.52
C GLU A 233 -12.99 17.31 -9.44
N PHE A 234 -12.48 17.05 -8.23
CA PHE A 234 -11.11 16.59 -8.01
C PHE A 234 -10.83 15.31 -8.82
N GLN A 235 -11.64 14.27 -8.64
CA GLN A 235 -11.45 12.98 -9.30
C GLN A 235 -11.55 13.08 -10.83
N ALA A 236 -12.51 13.86 -11.35
CA ALA A 236 -12.66 14.06 -12.80
C ALA A 236 -11.45 14.74 -13.44
N ARG A 237 -10.97 15.86 -12.85
CA ARG A 237 -9.78 16.57 -13.33
C ARG A 237 -8.50 15.76 -13.12
N TRP A 238 -8.42 15.02 -12.03
CA TRP A 238 -7.28 14.18 -11.72
C TRP A 238 -7.13 13.00 -12.70
N LEU A 239 -8.23 12.37 -13.13
CA LEU A 239 -8.21 11.29 -14.12
C LEU A 239 -7.91 11.77 -15.54
N SER A 240 -8.45 12.93 -15.91
CA SER A 240 -8.30 13.51 -17.25
C SER A 240 -7.02 14.34 -17.36
N GLU A 241 -7.09 15.62 -16.97
CA GLU A 241 -6.01 16.60 -17.11
C GLU A 241 -4.69 16.13 -16.48
N HIS A 242 -4.73 15.77 -15.19
CA HIS A 242 -3.51 15.36 -14.48
C HIS A 242 -3.01 13.99 -14.94
N GLY A 243 -3.91 13.04 -15.17
CA GLY A 243 -3.56 11.71 -15.69
C GLY A 243 -2.86 11.79 -17.06
N ASP A 244 -3.37 12.61 -17.97
CA ASP A 244 -2.75 12.86 -19.29
C ASP A 244 -1.39 13.55 -19.17
N LEU A 245 -1.27 14.54 -18.27
CA LEU A 245 0.00 15.21 -18.00
C LEU A 245 1.06 14.21 -17.53
N VAL A 246 0.74 13.36 -16.56
CA VAL A 246 1.68 12.36 -16.01
C VAL A 246 2.12 11.40 -17.11
N VAL A 247 1.18 10.80 -17.84
CA VAL A 247 1.50 9.82 -18.90
C VAL A 247 2.29 10.47 -20.05
N GLY A 248 2.07 11.76 -20.31
CA GLY A 248 2.76 12.51 -21.36
C GLY A 248 4.20 12.90 -21.07
N GLN A 249 4.67 12.77 -19.82
CA GLN A 249 6.04 13.16 -19.47
C GLN A 249 7.09 12.15 -19.99
N PRO A 250 8.20 12.62 -20.58
CA PRO A 250 9.33 11.78 -20.95
C PRO A 250 9.87 10.94 -19.77
N ALA A 251 10.09 11.53 -18.60
CA ALA A 251 10.57 10.82 -17.43
C ALA A 251 9.61 9.70 -16.97
N THR A 252 8.30 9.89 -17.12
CA THR A 252 7.32 8.84 -16.81
C THR A 252 7.48 7.65 -17.76
N THR A 253 7.69 7.90 -19.06
CA THR A 253 7.95 6.83 -20.03
C THR A 253 9.25 6.07 -19.73
N GLU A 254 10.27 6.76 -19.22
CA GLU A 254 11.58 6.17 -18.89
C GLU A 254 11.54 5.30 -17.64
N PHE A 255 10.95 5.80 -16.55
CA PHE A 255 11.09 5.17 -15.22
C PHE A 255 9.86 4.37 -14.76
N VAL A 256 8.66 4.76 -15.20
CA VAL A 256 7.41 4.22 -14.64
C VAL A 256 6.94 3.00 -15.44
N ARG A 257 6.88 1.84 -14.77
CA ARG A 257 6.44 0.56 -15.36
C ARG A 257 4.93 0.35 -15.31
N ARG A 258 4.28 0.99 -14.34
CA ARG A 258 2.84 0.90 -14.11
C ARG A 258 2.37 2.19 -13.45
N TYR A 259 1.19 2.66 -13.82
CA TYR A 259 0.52 3.77 -13.14
C TYR A 259 -0.97 3.48 -13.05
N ALA A 260 -1.47 3.43 -11.82
CA ALA A 260 -2.89 3.37 -11.53
C ALA A 260 -3.32 4.53 -10.63
N GLN A 261 -4.55 4.98 -10.85
CA GLN A 261 -5.26 5.90 -9.97
C GLN A 261 -6.44 5.17 -9.32
N LEU A 262 -6.54 5.26 -8.01
CA LEU A 262 -7.68 4.74 -7.26
C LEU A 262 -8.56 5.90 -6.82
N HIS A 263 -9.85 5.77 -7.11
CA HIS A 263 -10.85 6.81 -6.88
C HIS A 263 -11.85 6.32 -5.82
N PRO A 264 -11.61 6.59 -4.52
CA PRO A 264 -12.52 6.19 -3.45
C PRO A 264 -13.91 6.79 -3.61
N PHE A 265 -14.95 5.96 -3.46
CA PHE A 265 -16.35 6.36 -3.59
C PHE A 265 -17.25 5.83 -2.46
N GLY A 266 -16.72 5.00 -1.56
CA GLY A 266 -17.45 4.42 -0.44
C GLY A 266 -16.49 3.72 0.53
N SER A 267 -17.04 3.06 1.55
CA SER A 267 -16.29 2.28 2.53
C SER A 267 -17.11 1.08 2.99
N THR A 268 -16.46 0.00 3.42
CA THR A 268 -17.14 -1.19 3.96
C THR A 268 -17.51 -1.04 5.44
N GLN A 269 -17.09 0.04 6.11
CA GLN A 269 -17.39 0.36 7.50
C GLN A 269 -17.34 1.87 7.76
N ASP A 270 -17.65 2.29 8.99
CA ASP A 270 -17.28 3.64 9.43
C ASP A 270 -15.76 3.77 9.47
N ASP A 271 -15.22 4.74 8.73
CA ASP A 271 -13.79 4.93 8.53
C ASP A 271 -13.43 6.42 8.44
N PRO A 272 -13.31 7.13 9.58
CA PRO A 272 -13.01 8.55 9.60
C PRO A 272 -11.64 8.89 8.98
N GLU A 273 -10.65 8.01 9.10
CA GLU A 273 -9.31 8.24 8.53
C GLU A 273 -9.28 7.97 7.02
N GLY A 274 -9.90 6.87 6.57
CA GLY A 274 -10.07 6.55 5.15
C GLY A 274 -10.88 7.61 4.42
N SER A 275 -11.93 8.16 5.04
CA SER A 275 -12.77 9.20 4.43
C SER A 275 -12.02 10.47 4.02
N LYS A 276 -10.85 10.73 4.62
CA LYS A 276 -9.97 11.87 4.29
C LYS A 276 -9.19 11.66 2.99
N ILE A 277 -9.20 10.46 2.41
CA ILE A 277 -8.47 10.09 1.20
C ILE A 277 -9.39 10.31 -0.01
N ASP A 278 -9.05 11.27 -0.86
CA ASP A 278 -9.84 11.60 -2.06
C ASP A 278 -9.33 10.91 -3.33
N GLY A 279 -8.07 10.47 -3.35
CA GLY A 279 -7.47 9.71 -4.44
C GLY A 279 -6.15 9.05 -4.04
N ILE A 280 -5.77 7.99 -4.74
CA ILE A 280 -4.52 7.25 -4.49
C ILE A 280 -3.78 7.01 -5.79
N SER A 281 -2.56 7.52 -5.95
CA SER A 281 -1.68 7.11 -7.05
C SER A 281 -0.83 5.92 -6.65
N VAL A 282 -0.74 4.92 -7.53
CA VAL A 282 0.20 3.81 -7.42
C VAL A 282 1.05 3.78 -8.67
N LEU A 283 2.29 4.26 -8.57
CA LEU A 283 3.28 4.18 -9.64
C LEU A 283 4.26 3.07 -9.31
N SER A 284 4.58 2.19 -10.26
CA SER A 284 5.53 1.10 -10.02
C SER A 284 6.79 1.24 -10.87
N PHE A 285 7.91 0.80 -10.31
CA PHE A 285 9.27 1.05 -10.82
C PHE A 285 10.10 -0.23 -10.82
N ALA A 286 11.21 -0.23 -11.56
CA ALA A 286 12.15 -1.36 -11.56
C ALA A 286 12.91 -1.50 -10.25
N SER A 287 13.21 -0.38 -9.62
CA SER A 287 14.13 -0.25 -8.51
C SER A 287 13.81 1.02 -7.71
N LEU A 288 14.39 1.16 -6.51
CA LEU A 288 14.30 2.40 -5.74
C LEU A 288 15.04 3.57 -6.40
N ASN A 289 16.15 3.29 -7.08
CA ASN A 289 16.92 4.33 -7.77
C ASN A 289 16.10 4.98 -8.89
N ASP A 290 15.31 4.18 -9.63
CA ASP A 290 14.39 4.73 -10.64
C ASP A 290 13.37 5.68 -10.01
N VAL A 291 12.92 5.42 -8.77
CA VAL A 291 12.05 6.35 -8.05
C VAL A 291 12.80 7.63 -7.70
N GLU A 292 14.02 7.51 -7.17
CA GLU A 292 14.84 8.65 -6.79
C GLU A 292 15.16 9.55 -7.98
N ASP A 293 15.60 8.95 -9.09
CA ASP A 293 15.90 9.63 -10.35
C ASP A 293 14.64 10.29 -10.92
N TYR A 294 13.51 9.59 -10.94
CA TYR A 294 12.22 10.15 -11.37
C TYR A 294 11.82 11.38 -10.56
N LEU A 295 11.89 11.32 -9.22
CA LEU A 295 11.46 12.39 -8.31
C LEU A 295 12.30 13.67 -8.41
N VAL A 296 13.53 13.61 -8.95
CA VAL A 296 14.40 14.78 -9.11
C VAL A 296 14.38 15.38 -10.52
N THR A 297 13.58 14.82 -11.43
CA THR A 297 13.42 15.35 -12.79
C THR A 297 12.60 16.64 -12.83
N ALA A 298 12.85 17.48 -13.85
CA ALA A 298 12.02 18.65 -14.13
C ALA A 298 10.58 18.26 -14.52
N ASP A 299 10.42 17.13 -15.22
CA ASP A 299 9.13 16.56 -15.59
C ASP A 299 8.29 16.23 -14.35
N TYR A 300 8.89 15.59 -13.34
CA TYR A 300 8.21 15.31 -12.09
C TYR A 300 7.89 16.59 -11.30
N ALA A 301 8.78 17.58 -11.29
CA ALA A 301 8.48 18.88 -10.69
C ALA A 301 7.26 19.56 -11.34
N ALA A 302 7.08 19.42 -12.66
CA ALA A 302 5.89 19.89 -13.36
C ALA A 302 4.63 19.10 -12.98
N ILE A 303 4.73 17.78 -12.86
CA ILE A 303 3.64 16.93 -12.35
C ILE A 303 3.21 17.36 -10.95
N GLU A 304 4.17 17.58 -10.06
CA GLU A 304 3.90 17.98 -8.67
C GLU A 304 3.26 19.36 -8.59
N ALA A 305 3.72 20.33 -9.40
CA ALA A 305 3.12 21.65 -9.45
C ALA A 305 1.64 21.56 -9.89
N ALA A 306 1.33 20.78 -10.92
CA ALA A 306 -0.04 20.56 -11.38
C ALA A 306 -0.88 19.78 -10.35
N GLU A 307 -0.27 18.83 -9.65
CA GLU A 307 -0.94 18.11 -8.56
C GLU A 307 -1.35 19.04 -7.41
N ALA A 308 -0.50 20.02 -7.06
CA ALA A 308 -0.76 20.98 -5.99
C ALA A 308 -1.92 21.94 -6.27
N GLU A 309 -2.39 22.02 -7.52
CA GLU A 309 -3.62 22.73 -7.90
C GLU A 309 -4.89 21.92 -7.56
N LEU A 310 -4.76 20.60 -7.41
CA LEU A 310 -5.87 19.67 -7.16
C LEU A 310 -5.87 19.14 -5.73
N ALA A 311 -4.69 18.82 -5.20
CA ALA A 311 -4.48 18.25 -3.86
C ALA A 311 -3.73 19.24 -2.97
N ASP A 312 -4.01 19.18 -1.67
CA ASP A 312 -3.30 19.97 -0.67
C ASP A 312 -1.96 19.28 -0.33
N PRO A 313 -0.81 19.90 -0.66
CA PRO A 313 0.50 19.29 -0.46
C PRO A 313 0.89 19.17 1.02
N ASP A 314 0.27 19.92 1.93
CA ASP A 314 0.63 19.91 3.36
C ASP A 314 0.01 18.72 4.11
N VAL A 315 -1.06 18.14 3.56
CA VAL A 315 -1.79 17.03 4.17
C VAL A 315 -1.86 15.79 3.28
N SER A 316 -1.46 15.91 2.01
CA SER A 316 -1.19 14.76 1.14
C SER A 316 0.18 14.17 1.47
N GLU A 317 0.35 12.87 1.29
CA GLU A 317 1.63 12.21 1.58
C GLU A 317 1.97 11.19 0.50
N PHE A 318 3.26 10.86 0.40
CA PHE A 318 3.69 9.70 -0.35
C PHE A 318 4.81 8.96 0.35
N TRP A 319 4.98 7.69 -0.03
CA TRP A 319 6.04 6.82 0.43
C TRP A 319 6.29 5.70 -0.59
N THR A 320 7.51 5.17 -0.58
CA THR A 320 7.88 4.02 -1.41
C THR A 320 7.75 2.69 -0.68
N ALA A 321 7.54 1.63 -1.45
CA ALA A 321 7.16 0.33 -0.94
C ALA A 321 7.73 -0.84 -1.77
N VAL A 322 7.87 -2.01 -1.14
CA VAL A 322 8.02 -3.29 -1.84
C VAL A 322 6.62 -3.85 -2.13
N ASN A 323 6.44 -4.42 -3.32
CA ASN A 323 5.20 -5.08 -3.71
C ASN A 323 5.32 -6.60 -3.62
N TYR A 324 4.37 -7.24 -2.93
CA TYR A 324 4.17 -8.68 -2.96
C TYR A 324 2.81 -9.00 -3.58
N SER A 325 2.83 -9.53 -4.80
CA SER A 325 1.59 -10.03 -5.41
C SER A 325 1.21 -11.38 -4.80
N VAL A 326 0.25 -11.41 -3.89
CA VAL A 326 -0.19 -12.61 -3.16
C VAL A 326 -1.18 -13.40 -4.01
N ILE A 327 -2.18 -12.72 -4.57
CA ILE A 327 -3.14 -13.28 -5.53
C ILE A 327 -3.01 -12.48 -6.83
N ASN A 328 -2.89 -13.16 -7.95
CA ASN A 328 -2.98 -12.51 -9.25
C ASN A 328 -3.57 -13.45 -10.29
N ARG A 329 -4.82 -13.18 -10.66
CA ARG A 329 -5.56 -13.97 -11.64
C ARG A 329 -5.74 -13.22 -12.96
N LEU A 330 -5.38 -11.94 -13.03
CA LEU A 330 -5.64 -11.07 -14.18
C LEU A 330 -4.41 -10.98 -15.08
N VAL A 331 -4.49 -11.50 -16.30
CA VAL A 331 -3.39 -11.44 -17.28
C VAL A 331 -3.93 -11.25 -18.71
N PRO A 332 -3.35 -10.35 -19.52
CA PRO A 332 -2.40 -9.29 -19.14
C PRO A 332 -3.10 -8.10 -18.46
N GLU A 333 -2.36 -7.14 -17.90
CA GLU A 333 -2.95 -5.85 -17.54
C GLU A 333 -3.34 -5.09 -18.81
N ARG A 334 -4.41 -4.29 -18.76
CA ARG A 334 -4.80 -3.36 -19.84
C ARG A 334 -5.06 -1.98 -19.27
N ALA A 335 -4.78 -0.96 -20.06
CA ALA A 335 -5.20 0.39 -19.73
C ALA A 335 -6.73 0.46 -19.65
N THR A 336 -7.22 1.22 -18.69
CA THR A 336 -8.64 1.42 -18.45
C THR A 336 -9.21 2.45 -19.42
N GLU A 337 -10.40 2.19 -19.97
CA GLU A 337 -11.18 3.16 -20.73
C GLU A 337 -11.69 4.26 -19.78
N ARG A 338 -11.44 5.52 -20.12
CA ARG A 338 -11.71 6.70 -19.29
C ARG A 338 -12.98 7.43 -19.72
#